data_AF-A0A920UL51-F1
#
_entry.id   AF-A0A920UL51-F1
#
_cell.length_a   1.000
_cell.length_b   1.000
_cell.length_c   1.000
_cell.angle_alpha   90.00
_cell.angle_beta   90.00
_cell.angle_gamma   90.00
#
_symmetry.space_group_name_H-M   'P 1'
#
loop_
_entity.id
_entity.type
_entity.pdbx_description
1 polymer ?
#
loop_
_entity_poly.entity_id
_entity_poly.type
_entity_poly.pdbx_seq_one_letter_code
_entity_poly.pdbx_strand_id
1 'polypeptide(L)'
;MQVGTRSWRNCAWKPALSSGHRRGRRHSGHGRGWPDLLHLRDGGPWGTGIEIDLAKVPQRAPDMTPYEILLSESQERMLIIVHKGREEEVKRIFDKWDLPWAEVGEVTGDGMMVVKNHGEVVASVPAAKLADEAPLYHREAREPAYLAQTRALQLDDIPVLADPGAALAKLLGWPTIASKNWVYRQYDHMVRAGTAINPGSDAAVIRVKADSYPPLSSDASQNGIPDKYLAMSVDCNGAHVYLDPYEGGKATVAEAARNLVCSGARPLGATDNLNFGNPHNPELFWQLKESVRGLAEACEAFGTPVTGGNVSLYNQNPAGAIDPTPTVGMVGLVEKRNTLPTNGLRMKETPSSCLAKRWMVTIRCSAWAARRCCKSSTASRRALRRRATWPRRARCTMRCLA
;
A
#
# COMPACT_ATOMS: atom_id res chain seq x y z
N MET A 1 30.71 5.16 14.80
CA MET A 1 30.77 4.05 13.82
C MET A 1 29.42 3.34 13.86
N GLN A 2 28.56 3.63 12.89
CA GLN A 2 27.17 3.14 12.83
C GLN A 2 27.18 1.73 12.24
N VAL A 3 26.88 0.70 13.04
CA VAL A 3 26.78 -0.68 12.57
C VAL A 3 25.38 -1.22 12.91
N GLY A 4 24.53 -1.26 11.88
CA GLY A 4 23.54 -2.33 11.64
C GLY A 4 22.41 -2.58 12.66
N THR A 5 21.34 -1.79 12.65
CA THR A 5 20.06 -2.11 13.35
C THR A 5 19.06 -2.95 12.52
N ARG A 6 19.49 -3.60 11.43
CA ARG A 6 18.55 -4.30 10.51
C ARG A 6 18.20 -5.77 10.85
N SER A 7 18.83 -6.39 11.86
CA SER A 7 18.65 -7.84 12.14
C SER A 7 17.75 -8.17 13.34
N TRP A 8 17.58 -7.25 14.28
CA TRP A 8 17.01 -7.54 15.61
C TRP A 8 15.49 -7.74 15.66
N ARG A 9 14.76 -7.34 14.61
CA ARG A 9 13.28 -7.45 14.54
C ARG A 9 12.74 -8.88 14.45
N ASN A 10 13.58 -9.88 14.23
CA ASN A 10 13.12 -11.26 13.99
C ASN A 10 13.54 -12.30 15.03
N CYS A 11 14.64 -12.08 15.75
CA CYS A 11 15.23 -13.15 16.57
C CYS A 11 14.62 -13.23 17.98
N ALA A 12 14.26 -12.09 18.58
CA ALA A 12 13.57 -12.03 19.89
C ALA A 12 12.08 -12.38 19.86
N TRP A 13 11.47 -12.17 18.72
CA TRP A 13 10.05 -11.87 18.64
C TRP A 13 9.22 -13.10 18.27
N LYS A 14 9.77 -13.99 17.43
CA LYS A 14 9.12 -15.27 17.10
C LYS A 14 8.89 -16.15 18.33
N PRO A 15 9.81 -16.27 19.31
CA PRO A 15 9.56 -17.04 20.53
C PRO A 15 8.41 -16.51 21.39
N ALA A 16 8.31 -15.19 21.61
CA ALA A 16 7.21 -14.58 22.37
C ALA A 16 5.84 -14.67 21.67
N LEU A 17 5.85 -14.69 20.32
CA LEU A 17 4.64 -14.81 19.50
C LEU A 17 4.14 -16.27 19.40
N SER A 18 5.07 -17.22 19.29
CA SER A 18 4.76 -18.66 19.15
C SER A 18 4.29 -19.31 20.45
N SER A 19 4.52 -18.67 21.58
CA SER A 19 4.08 -19.20 22.88
C SER A 19 2.58 -18.95 23.15
N GLY A 20 1.94 -18.00 22.44
CA GLY A 20 0.49 -17.76 22.55
C GLY A 20 0.07 -16.93 23.77
N HIS A 21 0.99 -16.15 24.35
CA HIS A 21 0.77 -15.45 25.64
C HIS A 21 0.28 -14.01 25.48
N ARG A 22 -0.33 -13.67 24.34
CA ARG A 22 -0.64 -12.28 23.96
C ARG A 22 -2.02 -12.17 23.30
N ARG A 23 -2.76 -11.08 23.60
CA ARG A 23 -4.03 -10.70 22.93
C ARG A 23 -3.89 -9.66 21.80
N GLY A 24 -2.82 -8.85 21.76
CA GLY A 24 -2.67 -7.78 20.75
C GLY A 24 -1.26 -7.18 20.61
N ARG A 25 -0.97 -6.52 19.48
CA ARG A 25 0.31 -5.84 19.17
C ARG A 25 0.07 -4.62 18.27
N ARG A 26 0.75 -3.49 18.54
CA ARG A 26 0.85 -2.35 17.61
C ARG A 26 2.25 -1.71 17.57
N HIS A 27 2.53 -1.05 16.45
CA HIS A 27 3.77 -0.30 16.18
C HIS A 27 3.49 1.20 16.24
N SER A 28 4.28 1.95 17.02
CA SER A 28 4.15 3.41 17.12
C SER A 28 4.66 4.12 15.86
N GLY A 29 3.81 4.91 15.20
CA GLY A 29 4.09 5.74 14.02
C GLY A 29 3.55 7.19 14.13
N HIS A 30 3.27 7.85 13.00
CA HIS A 30 2.87 9.28 12.90
C HIS A 30 1.70 9.66 13.84
N GLY A 31 1.96 10.51 14.83
CA GLY A 31 1.08 10.96 15.91
C GLY A 31 0.87 9.95 17.06
N ARG A 32 1.65 8.86 17.15
CA ARG A 32 1.24 7.63 17.86
C ARG A 32 2.12 7.22 19.04
N GLY A 33 2.04 7.98 20.12
CA GLY A 33 1.84 7.36 21.42
C GLY A 33 0.35 6.98 21.65
N TRP A 34 -0.57 7.81 21.15
CA TRP A 34 -2.00 7.81 21.52
C TRP A 34 -2.92 6.82 20.78
N PRO A 35 -2.97 6.78 19.43
CA PRO A 35 -3.93 5.94 18.72
C PRO A 35 -3.63 4.44 18.87
N ASP A 36 -2.39 4.09 19.21
CA ASP A 36 -1.99 2.70 19.45
C ASP A 36 -2.58 2.13 20.75
N LEU A 37 -2.78 2.97 21.76
CA LEU A 37 -3.44 2.62 23.03
C LEU A 37 -4.94 2.35 22.82
N LEU A 38 -5.56 3.12 21.94
CA LEU A 38 -7.02 3.12 21.69
C LEU A 38 -7.48 1.95 20.82
N HIS A 39 -6.69 1.59 19.79
CA HIS A 39 -7.05 0.51 18.88
C HIS A 39 -6.46 -0.86 19.26
N LEU A 40 -5.88 -1.01 20.46
CA LEU A 40 -5.61 -2.32 21.07
C LEU A 40 -6.89 -3.04 21.51
N ARG A 41 -8.03 -2.35 21.44
CA ARG A 41 -9.38 -2.90 21.64
C ARG A 41 -9.77 -3.96 20.60
N ASP A 42 -9.19 -3.96 19.40
CA ASP A 42 -9.54 -4.91 18.34
C ASP A 42 -9.17 -6.38 18.64
N GLY A 43 -8.43 -6.64 19.74
CA GLY A 43 -8.15 -7.99 20.26
C GLY A 43 -8.83 -8.32 21.59
N GLY A 44 -9.68 -7.43 22.12
CA GLY A 44 -10.43 -7.58 23.37
C GLY A 44 -11.94 -7.39 23.16
N PRO A 45 -12.78 -7.82 24.12
CA PRO A 45 -14.22 -7.55 24.05
C PRO A 45 -14.50 -6.04 23.97
N TRP A 46 -15.54 -5.65 23.25
CA TRP A 46 -16.07 -4.28 23.25
C TRP A 46 -16.23 -3.76 24.70
N GLY A 47 -15.67 -2.59 25.02
CA GLY A 47 -15.76 -1.97 26.36
C GLY A 47 -14.48 -1.94 27.22
N THR A 48 -13.32 -2.33 26.69
CA THR A 48 -12.05 -2.21 27.45
C THR A 48 -11.52 -0.77 27.48
N GLY A 49 -11.05 -0.34 28.65
CA GLY A 49 -10.30 0.90 28.86
C GLY A 49 -8.80 0.64 29.05
N ILE A 50 -8.04 1.70 29.30
CA ILE A 50 -6.61 1.63 29.60
C ILE A 50 -6.22 2.72 30.58
N GLU A 51 -5.43 2.36 31.58
CA GLU A 51 -4.77 3.30 32.48
C GLU A 51 -3.27 3.26 32.21
N ILE A 52 -2.65 4.42 31.96
CA ILE A 52 -1.21 4.55 31.78
C ILE A 52 -0.63 5.62 32.71
N ASP A 53 0.61 5.42 33.16
CA ASP A 53 1.39 6.42 33.90
C ASP A 53 2.63 6.83 33.09
N LEU A 54 2.64 8.11 32.69
CA LEU A 54 3.70 8.72 31.88
C LEU A 54 5.04 8.77 32.60
N ALA A 55 5.07 8.79 33.92
CA ALA A 55 6.31 8.74 34.69
C ALA A 55 7.06 7.42 34.50
N LYS A 56 6.37 6.35 34.09
CA LYS A 56 6.96 5.03 33.83
C LYS A 56 7.45 4.87 32.39
N VAL A 57 7.13 5.81 31.50
CA VAL A 57 7.55 5.75 30.09
C VAL A 57 9.02 6.15 29.99
N PRO A 58 9.91 5.33 29.40
CA PRO A 58 11.30 5.69 29.22
C PRO A 58 11.45 6.96 28.35
N GLN A 59 12.09 7.99 28.91
CA GLN A 59 12.26 9.30 28.27
C GLN A 59 13.68 9.45 27.71
N ARG A 60 13.80 10.12 26.56
CA ARG A 60 15.11 10.43 25.95
C ARG A 60 15.67 11.78 26.40
N ALA A 61 14.79 12.69 26.80
CA ALA A 61 15.14 14.01 27.30
C ALA A 61 14.54 14.17 28.71
N PRO A 62 15.23 14.86 29.63
CA PRO A 62 14.66 15.22 30.92
C PRO A 62 13.51 16.22 30.74
N ASP A 63 12.64 16.30 31.75
CA ASP A 63 11.61 17.34 31.91
C ASP A 63 10.60 17.48 30.76
N MET A 64 10.33 16.38 30.03
CA MET A 64 9.28 16.38 29.02
C MET A 64 7.90 16.56 29.67
N THR A 65 7.10 17.47 29.13
CA THR A 65 5.72 17.67 29.58
C THR A 65 4.86 16.44 29.26
N PRO A 66 3.76 16.21 30.01
CA PRO A 66 2.82 15.14 29.68
C PRO A 66 2.41 15.16 28.20
N TYR A 67 2.10 16.34 27.66
CA TYR A 67 1.72 16.54 26.26
C TYR A 67 2.80 16.08 25.27
N GLU A 68 4.06 16.41 25.53
CA GLU A 68 5.18 16.01 24.66
C GLU A 68 5.45 14.50 24.72
N ILE A 69 5.36 13.88 25.90
CA ILE A 69 5.54 12.43 26.06
C ILE A 69 4.46 11.69 25.25
N LEU A 70 3.23 12.18 25.40
CA LEU A 70 2.01 11.66 24.79
C LEU A 70 2.04 11.74 23.26
N LEU A 71 2.38 12.91 22.69
CA LEU A 71 2.37 13.12 21.24
C LEU A 71 3.70 12.84 20.55
N SER A 72 4.72 12.43 21.30
CA SER A 72 6.03 12.07 20.75
C SER A 72 5.90 10.99 19.66
N GLU A 73 6.59 11.19 18.54
CA GLU A 73 6.70 10.23 17.43
C GLU A 73 8.07 9.53 17.41
N SER A 74 8.69 9.37 18.58
CA SER A 74 9.96 8.67 18.70
C SER A 74 9.85 7.27 18.09
N GLN A 75 10.79 6.95 17.20
CA GLN A 75 10.82 5.71 16.43
C GLN A 75 11.18 4.50 17.31
N GLU A 76 10.88 3.31 16.80
CA GLU A 76 11.28 2.01 17.37
C GLU A 76 10.65 1.67 18.73
N ARG A 77 9.49 2.27 19.05
CA ARG A 77 8.69 1.88 20.22
C ARG A 77 7.59 0.88 19.82
N MET A 78 7.18 0.06 20.78
CA MET A 78 6.06 -0.87 20.63
C MET A 78 5.30 -0.97 21.94
N LEU A 79 3.98 -1.08 21.83
CA LEU A 79 3.10 -1.35 22.96
C LEU A 79 2.61 -2.80 22.90
N ILE A 80 2.55 -3.41 24.08
CA ILE A 80 2.29 -4.84 24.23
C ILE A 80 1.31 -5.05 25.38
N ILE A 81 0.34 -5.94 25.20
CA ILE A 81 -0.56 -6.37 26.28
C ILE A 81 -0.17 -7.79 26.66
N VAL A 82 0.15 -7.99 27.93
CA VAL A 82 0.56 -9.28 28.49
C VAL A 82 -0.59 -9.82 29.35
N HIS A 83 -0.83 -11.13 29.26
CA HIS A 83 -1.79 -11.77 30.16
C HIS A 83 -1.30 -11.69 31.61
N LYS A 84 -2.22 -11.35 32.52
CA LYS A 84 -1.93 -11.29 33.95
C LYS A 84 -1.35 -12.61 34.44
N GLY A 85 -0.23 -12.55 35.15
CA GLY A 85 0.52 -13.71 35.67
C GLY A 85 1.57 -14.28 34.70
N ARG A 86 1.74 -13.70 33.50
CA ARG A 86 2.74 -14.13 32.50
C ARG A 86 3.83 -13.09 32.23
N GLU A 87 3.88 -12.05 33.05
CA GLU A 87 4.78 -10.92 32.91
C GLU A 87 6.23 -11.38 32.93
N GLU A 88 6.60 -12.23 33.90
CA GLU A 88 7.96 -12.75 34.06
C GLU A 88 8.45 -13.55 32.85
N GLU A 89 7.56 -14.28 32.18
CA GLU A 89 7.92 -14.99 30.95
C GLU A 89 8.29 -14.02 29.84
N VAL A 90 7.53 -12.93 29.72
CA VAL A 90 7.74 -11.90 28.70
C VAL A 90 9.00 -11.09 29.02
N LYS A 91 9.21 -10.69 30.28
CA LYS A 91 10.40 -9.97 30.73
C LYS A 91 11.68 -10.72 30.39
N ARG A 92 11.74 -12.03 30.70
CA ARG A 92 12.87 -12.89 30.34
C ARG A 92 13.19 -12.90 28.85
N ILE A 93 12.18 -12.76 27.99
CA ILE A 93 12.40 -12.66 26.55
C ILE A 93 13.03 -11.31 26.21
N PHE A 94 12.52 -10.20 26.73
CA PHE A 94 13.14 -8.89 26.49
C PHE A 94 14.60 -8.86 26.97
N ASP A 95 14.88 -9.37 28.17
CA ASP A 95 16.21 -9.41 28.75
C ASP A 95 17.17 -10.29 27.94
N LYS A 96 16.71 -11.46 27.48
CA LYS A 96 17.51 -12.37 26.61
C LYS A 96 18.01 -11.67 25.35
N TRP A 97 17.26 -10.71 24.84
CA TRP A 97 17.56 -10.00 23.59
C TRP A 97 18.06 -8.58 23.81
N ASP A 98 18.37 -8.22 25.06
CA ASP A 98 18.89 -6.91 25.46
C ASP A 98 18.00 -5.75 24.97
N LEU A 99 16.68 -5.93 25.13
CA LEU A 99 15.68 -4.97 24.70
C LEU A 99 15.12 -4.22 25.91
N PRO A 100 15.23 -2.89 25.97
CA PRO A 100 14.66 -2.12 27.07
C PRO A 100 13.14 -2.22 27.06
N TRP A 101 12.57 -2.42 28.25
CA TRP A 101 11.13 -2.51 28.46
C TRP A 101 10.73 -1.77 29.73
N ALA A 102 9.47 -1.34 29.79
CA ALA A 102 8.88 -0.73 30.97
C ALA A 102 7.39 -1.11 31.04
N GLU A 103 6.92 -1.39 32.25
CA GLU A 103 5.49 -1.57 32.51
C GLU A 103 4.86 -0.19 32.74
N VAL A 104 4.07 0.25 31.75
CA VAL A 104 3.57 1.64 31.71
C VAL A 104 2.13 1.78 32.17
N GLY A 105 1.40 0.67 32.37
CA GLY A 105 -0.03 0.72 32.66
C GLY A 105 -0.73 -0.62 32.59
N GLU A 106 -2.06 -0.59 32.75
CA GLU A 106 -2.93 -1.77 32.75
C GLU A 106 -4.20 -1.56 31.90
N VAL A 107 -4.80 -2.67 31.46
CA VAL A 107 -6.06 -2.67 30.72
C VAL A 107 -7.21 -2.75 31.71
N THR A 108 -8.17 -1.84 31.60
CA THR A 108 -9.33 -1.74 32.49
C THR A 108 -10.60 -2.22 31.77
N GLY A 109 -11.68 -2.45 32.53
CA GLY A 109 -12.98 -2.88 32.01
C GLY A 109 -14.03 -1.77 31.93
N ASP A 110 -13.66 -0.52 32.24
CA ASP A 110 -14.55 0.63 32.38
C ASP A 110 -14.71 1.44 31.07
N GLY A 111 -13.99 1.08 30.01
CA GLY A 111 -14.03 1.76 28.71
C GLY A 111 -13.37 3.13 28.69
N MET A 112 -12.65 3.52 29.75
CA MET A 112 -12.01 4.83 29.88
C MET A 112 -10.53 4.75 29.49
N MET A 113 -10.03 5.79 28.81
CA MET A 113 -8.60 6.04 28.67
C MET A 113 -8.18 7.04 29.73
N VAL A 114 -7.45 6.56 30.74
CA VAL A 114 -6.93 7.36 31.85
C VAL A 114 -5.42 7.49 31.69
N VAL A 115 -4.95 8.74 31.63
CA VAL A 115 -3.53 9.05 31.57
C VAL A 115 -3.15 9.74 32.87
N LYS A 116 -2.16 9.19 33.57
CA LYS A 116 -1.55 9.74 34.77
C LYS A 116 -0.14 10.23 34.48
N ASN A 117 0.33 11.19 35.26
CA ASN A 117 1.73 11.57 35.33
C ASN A 117 2.11 11.73 36.80
N HIS A 118 3.07 10.95 37.29
CA HIS A 118 3.43 10.92 38.72
C HIS A 118 2.22 10.64 39.62
N GLY A 119 1.30 9.77 39.17
CA GLY A 119 0.08 9.41 39.89
C GLY A 119 -1.09 10.38 39.74
N GLU A 120 -0.89 11.59 39.22
CA GLU A 120 -1.96 12.57 38.99
C GLU A 120 -2.61 12.38 37.63
N VAL A 121 -3.95 12.41 37.56
CA VAL A 121 -4.70 12.26 36.31
C VAL A 121 -4.58 13.53 35.46
N VAL A 122 -3.93 13.41 34.30
CA VAL A 122 -3.74 14.51 33.34
C VAL A 122 -4.73 14.46 32.18
N ALA A 123 -5.32 13.30 31.89
CA ALA A 123 -6.39 13.14 30.91
C ALA A 123 -7.28 11.95 31.25
N SER A 124 -8.60 12.10 31.05
CA SER A 124 -9.58 11.03 31.19
C SER A 124 -10.67 11.21 30.13
N VAL A 125 -10.75 10.28 29.18
CA VAL A 125 -11.66 10.36 28.04
C VAL A 125 -12.22 8.96 27.73
N PRO A 126 -13.51 8.81 27.36
CA PRO A 126 -14.02 7.53 26.89
C PRO A 126 -13.24 7.04 25.65
N ALA A 127 -12.72 5.82 25.69
CA ALA A 127 -11.88 5.28 24.62
C ALA A 127 -12.63 5.21 23.27
N ALA A 128 -13.93 4.90 23.30
CA ALA A 128 -14.79 4.82 22.10
C ALA A 128 -14.87 6.16 21.34
N LYS A 129 -14.88 7.29 22.06
CA LYS A 129 -14.94 8.64 21.48
C LYS A 129 -13.71 9.00 20.67
N LEU A 130 -12.56 8.40 21.00
CA LEU A 130 -11.29 8.66 20.32
C LEU A 130 -11.03 7.66 19.17
N ALA A 131 -11.56 6.43 19.26
CA ALA A 131 -11.29 5.36 18.30
C ALA A 131 -12.36 5.20 17.21
N ASP A 132 -13.64 5.13 17.60
CA ASP A 132 -14.70 4.60 16.74
C ASP A 132 -15.76 5.64 16.36
N GLU A 133 -15.96 6.63 17.22
CA GLU A 133 -17.05 7.62 17.07
C GLU A 133 -16.59 8.89 16.35
N ALA A 134 -15.59 8.79 15.48
CA ALA A 134 -15.19 9.90 14.63
C ALA A 134 -16.36 10.26 13.67
N PRO A 135 -16.70 11.56 13.50
CA PRO A 135 -17.78 11.97 12.62
C PRO A 135 -17.57 11.48 11.17
N LEU A 136 -18.62 10.89 10.60
CA LEU A 136 -18.64 10.54 9.18
C LEU A 136 -19.05 11.74 8.34
N TYR A 137 -18.20 12.13 7.40
CA TYR A 137 -18.45 13.25 6.50
C TYR A 137 -18.91 12.78 5.13
N HIS A 138 -20.11 13.18 4.74
CA HIS A 138 -20.56 13.09 3.36
C HIS A 138 -20.15 14.35 2.61
N ARG A 139 -19.33 14.18 1.57
CA ARG A 139 -18.79 15.29 0.79
C ARG A 139 -19.42 15.33 -0.59
N GLU A 140 -19.58 16.55 -1.10
CA GLU A 140 -19.99 16.75 -2.49
C GLU A 140 -18.90 16.21 -3.43
N ALA A 141 -19.32 15.46 -4.46
CA ALA A 141 -18.46 14.95 -5.51
C ALA A 141 -18.97 15.47 -6.86
N ARG A 142 -18.09 16.10 -7.63
CA ARG A 142 -18.42 16.63 -8.97
C ARG A 142 -17.40 16.18 -9.98
N GLU A 143 -17.84 15.76 -11.16
CA GLU A 143 -16.92 15.35 -12.21
C GLU A 143 -16.00 16.51 -12.63
N PRO A 144 -14.66 16.30 -12.70
CA PRO A 144 -13.73 17.34 -13.13
C PRO A 144 -13.98 17.82 -14.56
N ALA A 145 -13.99 19.14 -14.76
CA ALA A 145 -14.30 19.75 -16.05
C ALA A 145 -13.31 19.36 -17.17
N TYR A 146 -12.06 19.03 -16.81
CA TYR A 146 -11.04 18.64 -17.78
C TYR A 146 -11.36 17.29 -18.46
N LEU A 147 -12.18 16.43 -17.85
CA LEU A 147 -12.51 15.11 -18.42
C LEU A 147 -13.34 15.20 -19.70
N ALA A 148 -14.11 16.28 -19.88
CA ALA A 148 -14.78 16.53 -21.14
C ALA A 148 -13.77 16.69 -22.30
N GLN A 149 -12.63 17.35 -22.03
CA GLN A 149 -11.57 17.56 -23.02
C GLN A 149 -10.79 16.28 -23.30
N THR A 150 -10.49 15.49 -22.26
CA THR A 150 -9.78 14.21 -22.43
C THR A 150 -10.61 13.24 -23.28
N ARG A 151 -11.93 13.22 -23.07
CA ARG A 151 -12.87 12.38 -23.84
C ARG A 151 -13.03 12.83 -25.29
N ALA A 152 -12.88 14.12 -25.58
CA ALA A 152 -13.04 14.67 -26.94
C ALA A 152 -11.92 14.29 -27.92
N LEU A 153 -10.70 13.98 -27.44
CA LEU A 153 -9.51 13.73 -28.27
C LEU A 153 -9.68 12.54 -29.24
N GLN A 154 -9.66 12.73 -30.56
CA GLN A 154 -9.69 11.58 -31.49
C GLN A 154 -8.28 11.05 -31.75
N LEU A 155 -8.16 9.74 -31.98
CA LEU A 155 -6.87 9.13 -32.32
C LEU A 155 -6.36 9.62 -33.68
N ASP A 156 -7.27 9.90 -34.61
CA ASP A 156 -6.97 10.41 -35.95
C ASP A 156 -6.36 11.82 -35.92
N ASP A 157 -6.59 12.58 -34.84
CA ASP A 157 -5.98 13.90 -34.62
C ASP A 157 -4.50 13.80 -34.24
N ILE A 158 -4.01 12.60 -33.94
CA ILE A 158 -2.63 12.37 -33.53
C ILE A 158 -1.77 12.10 -34.77
N PRO A 159 -0.78 12.95 -35.08
CA PRO A 159 0.02 12.77 -36.28
C PRO A 159 0.87 11.50 -36.17
N VAL A 160 0.87 10.73 -37.26
CA VAL A 160 1.67 9.52 -37.44
C VAL A 160 3.13 9.79 -37.09
N LEU A 161 3.81 8.83 -36.46
CA LEU A 161 5.24 8.98 -36.21
C LEU A 161 6.00 8.96 -37.53
N ALA A 162 6.75 10.02 -37.80
CA ALA A 162 7.71 10.06 -38.90
C ALA A 162 8.90 9.10 -38.67
N ASP A 163 9.33 8.93 -37.42
CA ASP A 163 10.47 8.07 -37.04
C ASP A 163 10.17 7.27 -35.77
N PRO A 164 9.72 6.01 -35.91
CA PRO A 164 9.49 5.10 -34.79
C PRO A 164 10.75 4.74 -34.02
N GLY A 165 11.92 4.64 -34.69
CA GLY A 165 13.18 4.27 -34.05
C GLY A 165 13.65 5.32 -33.04
N ALA A 166 13.67 6.59 -33.45
CA ALA A 166 13.99 7.68 -32.53
C ALA A 166 12.95 7.84 -31.42
N ALA A 167 11.68 7.52 -31.67
CA ALA A 167 10.66 7.55 -30.63
C ALA A 167 10.82 6.42 -29.61
N LEU A 168 11.21 5.22 -30.04
CA LEU A 168 11.52 4.10 -29.15
C LEU A 168 12.74 4.42 -28.27
N ALA A 169 13.83 4.92 -28.86
CA ALA A 169 15.02 5.33 -28.09
C ALA A 169 14.66 6.38 -27.03
N LYS A 170 13.78 7.33 -27.39
CA LYS A 170 13.21 8.30 -26.47
C LYS A 170 12.41 7.62 -25.35
N LEU A 171 11.54 6.67 -25.68
CA LEU A 171 10.71 5.95 -24.72
C LEU A 171 11.56 5.18 -23.70
N LEU A 172 12.59 4.47 -24.17
CA LEU A 172 13.51 3.70 -23.33
C LEU A 172 14.34 4.57 -22.39
N GLY A 173 14.63 5.82 -22.78
CA GLY A 173 15.27 6.81 -21.92
C GLY A 173 14.35 7.47 -20.91
N TRP A 174 13.04 7.16 -20.90
CA TRP A 174 12.10 7.79 -19.97
C TRP A 174 12.23 7.17 -18.57
N PRO A 175 12.38 7.96 -17.48
CA PRO A 175 12.70 7.41 -16.16
C PRO A 175 11.73 6.34 -15.63
N THR A 176 10.43 6.42 -15.94
CA THR A 176 9.47 5.39 -15.51
C THR A 176 9.62 4.07 -16.27
N ILE A 177 10.21 4.07 -17.48
CA ILE A 177 10.44 2.88 -18.33
C ILE A 177 11.88 2.36 -18.22
N ALA A 178 12.85 3.27 -18.13
CA ALA A 178 14.27 2.96 -18.08
C ALA A 178 14.61 1.96 -16.96
N SER A 179 15.72 1.24 -17.13
CA SER A 179 16.16 0.23 -16.16
C SER A 179 16.24 0.78 -14.73
N LYS A 180 15.63 0.07 -13.79
CA LYS A 180 15.67 0.38 -12.35
C LYS A 180 16.83 -0.29 -11.63
N ASN A 181 17.83 -0.81 -12.37
CA ASN A 181 19.01 -1.48 -11.79
C ASN A 181 19.74 -0.65 -10.75
N TRP A 182 19.83 0.65 -11.00
CA TRP A 182 20.46 1.56 -10.05
C TRP A 182 19.74 1.57 -8.68
N VAL A 183 18.44 1.29 -8.61
CA VAL A 183 17.67 1.23 -7.37
C VAL A 183 18.00 -0.05 -6.62
N TYR A 184 17.75 -1.21 -7.22
CA TYR A 184 17.84 -2.48 -6.48
C TYR A 184 19.27 -2.94 -6.20
N ARG A 185 20.30 -2.41 -6.89
CA ARG A 185 21.71 -2.67 -6.53
C ARG A 185 22.14 -2.04 -5.20
N GLN A 186 21.39 -1.06 -4.69
CA GLN A 186 21.67 -0.40 -3.42
C GLN A 186 21.17 -1.20 -2.22
N TYR A 187 20.35 -2.22 -2.45
CA TYR A 187 19.71 -3.00 -1.41
C TYR A 187 20.09 -4.47 -1.51
N ASP A 188 20.26 -5.10 -0.36
CA ASP A 188 20.36 -6.54 -0.30
C ASP A 188 18.99 -7.16 -0.59
N HIS A 189 18.97 -8.12 -1.50
CA HIS A 189 17.78 -8.87 -1.91
C HIS A 189 17.99 -10.38 -1.74
N MET A 190 18.98 -10.82 -0.97
CA MET A 190 19.37 -12.23 -0.81
C MET A 190 19.45 -12.69 0.66
N VAL A 191 19.38 -11.78 1.64
CA VAL A 191 19.42 -12.11 3.07
C VAL A 191 18.36 -13.17 3.40
N ARG A 192 18.79 -14.23 4.08
CA ARG A 192 18.07 -15.50 4.37
C ARG A 192 17.93 -16.49 3.21
N ALA A 193 18.53 -16.22 2.04
CA ALA A 193 18.50 -17.07 0.85
C ALA A 193 17.09 -17.55 0.48
N GLY A 194 16.10 -16.67 0.69
CA GLY A 194 14.68 -16.92 0.45
C GLY A 194 14.21 -16.41 -0.90
N THR A 195 14.94 -15.53 -1.56
CA THR A 195 14.53 -14.94 -2.83
C THR A 195 14.64 -15.95 -3.97
N ALA A 196 13.52 -16.26 -4.61
CA ALA A 196 13.44 -17.19 -5.74
C ALA A 196 13.53 -16.46 -7.09
N ILE A 197 12.97 -15.25 -7.18
CA ILE A 197 13.10 -14.35 -8.33
C ILE A 197 13.60 -12.99 -7.84
N ASN A 198 14.73 -12.55 -8.40
CA ASN A 198 15.37 -11.29 -8.05
C ASN A 198 14.65 -10.08 -8.67
N PRO A 199 14.87 -8.86 -8.15
CA PRO A 199 14.33 -7.63 -8.73
C PRO A 199 14.65 -7.48 -10.22
N GLY A 200 13.73 -6.88 -10.98
CA GLY A 200 13.83 -6.74 -12.45
C GLY A 200 12.96 -7.72 -13.24
N SER A 201 12.18 -8.56 -12.56
CA SER A 201 11.04 -9.30 -13.12
C SER A 201 9.72 -8.53 -12.94
N ASP A 202 8.61 -9.08 -13.44
CA ASP A 202 7.25 -8.51 -13.27
C ASP A 202 6.77 -8.58 -11.81
N ALA A 203 7.18 -9.60 -11.04
CA ALA A 203 6.93 -9.70 -9.60
C ALA A 203 8.15 -10.23 -8.84
N ALA A 204 8.28 -9.84 -7.57
CA ALA A 204 9.26 -10.45 -6.68
C ALA A 204 8.72 -11.76 -6.13
N VAL A 205 9.52 -12.82 -6.09
CA VAL A 205 9.10 -14.12 -5.54
C VAL A 205 10.00 -14.54 -4.39
N ILE A 206 9.37 -14.80 -3.25
CA ILE A 206 10.03 -15.22 -2.01
C ILE A 206 9.55 -16.63 -1.63
N ARG A 207 10.52 -17.49 -1.33
CA ARG A 207 10.33 -18.83 -0.79
C ARG A 207 10.09 -18.76 0.72
N VAL A 208 8.98 -19.32 1.14
CA VAL A 208 8.64 -19.61 2.54
C VAL A 208 8.96 -21.07 2.79
N LYS A 209 10.02 -21.31 3.56
CA LYS A 209 10.50 -22.65 3.89
C LYS A 209 9.49 -23.43 4.74
N ALA A 210 9.46 -24.74 4.59
CA ALA A 210 8.62 -25.64 5.37
C ALA A 210 8.78 -25.47 6.90
N ASP A 211 10.02 -25.29 7.35
CA ASP A 211 10.39 -25.08 8.76
C ASP A 211 9.94 -23.74 9.36
N SER A 212 9.40 -22.85 8.53
CA SER A 212 9.02 -21.49 8.93
C SER A 212 7.53 -21.34 9.21
N TYR A 213 6.74 -22.41 9.01
CA TYR A 213 5.31 -22.40 9.31
C TYR A 213 5.08 -22.38 10.82
N PRO A 214 4.07 -21.64 11.30
CA PRO A 214 3.65 -21.77 12.69
C PRO A 214 3.15 -23.20 12.92
N PRO A 215 3.24 -23.72 14.16
CA PRO A 215 2.66 -25.01 14.47
C PRO A 215 1.17 -25.01 14.10
N LEU A 216 0.80 -25.95 13.24
CA LEU A 216 -0.61 -26.19 12.91
C LEU A 216 -1.33 -26.71 14.18
N SER A 217 -2.66 -26.76 14.14
CA SER A 217 -3.46 -27.35 15.23
C SER A 217 -2.91 -28.72 15.63
N SER A 218 -3.12 -29.12 16.90
CA SER A 218 -2.55 -30.34 17.52
C SER A 218 -2.73 -31.62 16.69
N ASP A 219 -3.70 -31.65 15.79
CA ASP A 219 -4.09 -32.81 15.00
C ASP A 219 -3.47 -32.83 13.59
N ALA A 220 -2.71 -31.79 13.21
CA ALA A 220 -2.12 -31.65 11.88
C ALA A 220 -0.61 -31.98 11.90
N SER A 221 -0.23 -33.02 11.15
CA SER A 221 1.18 -33.35 10.90
C SER A 221 1.90 -32.19 10.19
N GLN A 222 2.99 -31.70 10.78
CA GLN A 222 3.92 -30.78 10.11
C GLN A 222 4.84 -31.52 9.12
N ASN A 223 4.94 -32.86 9.23
CA ASN A 223 5.72 -33.66 8.30
C ASN A 223 5.04 -33.66 6.93
N GLY A 224 5.78 -33.22 5.90
CA GLY A 224 5.34 -33.26 4.51
C GLY A 224 4.78 -31.95 3.93
N ILE A 225 4.80 -30.83 4.66
CA ILE A 225 4.41 -29.54 4.07
C ILE A 225 5.55 -29.05 3.17
N PRO A 226 5.32 -28.83 1.86
CA PRO A 226 6.36 -28.35 0.96
C PRO A 226 6.68 -26.87 1.17
N ASP A 227 7.85 -26.43 0.72
CA ASP A 227 8.16 -25.02 0.54
C ASP A 227 7.07 -24.34 -0.30
N LYS A 228 6.65 -23.15 0.13
CA LYS A 228 5.70 -22.29 -0.59
C LYS A 228 6.44 -21.11 -1.20
N TYR A 229 5.87 -20.54 -2.25
CA TYR A 229 6.44 -19.40 -2.96
C TYR A 229 5.39 -18.31 -3.06
N LEU A 230 5.71 -17.15 -2.50
CA LEU A 230 4.84 -15.97 -2.52
C LEU A 230 5.38 -14.98 -3.54
N ALA A 231 4.55 -14.61 -4.50
CA ALA A 231 4.84 -13.55 -5.44
C ALA A 231 4.19 -12.24 -4.96
N MET A 232 4.86 -11.11 -5.21
CA MET A 232 4.37 -9.79 -4.86
C MET A 232 4.63 -8.77 -5.98
N SER A 233 3.63 -7.96 -6.29
CA SER A 233 3.67 -6.87 -7.25
C SER A 233 3.12 -5.60 -6.59
N VAL A 234 3.54 -4.43 -7.11
CA VAL A 234 3.04 -3.12 -6.69
C VAL A 234 2.94 -2.24 -7.92
N ASP A 235 1.73 -1.78 -8.21
CA ASP A 235 1.43 -1.12 -9.48
C ASP A 235 0.54 0.11 -9.29
N CYS A 236 0.76 1.12 -10.13
CA CYS A 236 -0.09 2.30 -10.27
C CYS A 236 0.32 3.10 -11.51
N ASN A 237 -0.66 3.42 -12.35
CA ASN A 237 -0.47 4.39 -13.42
C ASN A 237 -1.32 5.64 -13.17
N GLY A 238 -0.77 6.59 -12.39
CA GLY A 238 -1.50 7.81 -12.01
C GLY A 238 -1.98 8.65 -13.21
N ALA A 239 -1.30 8.57 -14.36
CA ALA A 239 -1.75 9.25 -15.57
C ALA A 239 -3.01 8.61 -16.17
N HIS A 240 -3.16 7.28 -16.08
CA HIS A 240 -4.38 6.59 -16.51
C HIS A 240 -5.54 6.97 -15.61
N VAL A 241 -5.31 6.95 -14.29
CA VAL A 241 -6.29 7.36 -13.28
C VAL A 241 -6.66 8.83 -13.43
N TYR A 242 -5.71 9.70 -13.77
CA TYR A 242 -6.02 11.11 -14.04
C TYR A 242 -6.98 11.27 -15.23
N LEU A 243 -6.78 10.51 -16.32
CA LEU A 243 -7.64 10.61 -17.51
C LEU A 243 -9.01 9.97 -17.36
N ASP A 244 -9.10 8.91 -16.57
CA ASP A 244 -10.32 8.23 -16.21
C ASP A 244 -10.14 7.55 -14.83
N PRO A 245 -10.59 8.19 -13.74
CA PRO A 245 -10.36 7.65 -12.40
C PRO A 245 -10.94 6.26 -12.19
N TYR A 246 -12.11 5.99 -12.76
CA TYR A 246 -12.80 4.71 -12.59
C TYR A 246 -12.11 3.59 -13.37
N GLU A 247 -11.88 3.78 -14.68
CA GLU A 247 -11.18 2.78 -15.49
C GLU A 247 -9.69 2.66 -15.12
N GLY A 248 -9.05 3.75 -14.70
CA GLY A 248 -7.68 3.74 -14.17
C GLY A 248 -7.56 3.00 -12.83
N GLY A 249 -8.57 3.09 -11.96
CA GLY A 249 -8.66 2.29 -10.74
C GLY A 249 -8.69 0.80 -11.06
N LYS A 250 -9.56 0.37 -12.00
CA LYS A 250 -9.61 -1.02 -12.48
C LYS A 250 -8.27 -1.47 -13.08
N ALA A 251 -7.68 -0.62 -13.92
CA ALA A 251 -6.44 -0.91 -14.61
C ALA A 251 -5.29 -1.16 -13.63
N THR A 252 -5.24 -0.42 -12.52
CA THR A 252 -4.22 -0.58 -11.48
C THR A 252 -4.30 -1.97 -10.83
N VAL A 253 -5.50 -2.44 -10.45
CA VAL A 253 -5.67 -3.82 -9.93
C VAL A 253 -5.30 -4.86 -10.99
N ALA A 254 -5.75 -4.64 -12.22
CA ALA A 254 -5.50 -5.57 -13.32
C ALA A 254 -4.01 -5.69 -13.68
N GLU A 255 -3.24 -4.60 -13.57
CA GLU A 255 -1.79 -4.61 -13.76
C GLU A 255 -1.09 -5.42 -12.66
N ALA A 256 -1.43 -5.16 -11.38
CA ALA A 256 -0.91 -5.92 -10.26
C ALA A 256 -1.19 -7.42 -10.37
N ALA A 257 -2.43 -7.79 -10.70
CA ALA A 257 -2.82 -9.18 -10.93
C ALA A 257 -2.08 -9.81 -12.12
N ARG A 258 -1.95 -9.07 -13.23
CA ARG A 258 -1.24 -9.55 -14.43
C ARG A 258 0.23 -9.85 -14.13
N ASN A 259 0.91 -8.97 -13.40
CA ASN A 259 2.31 -9.17 -13.01
C ASN A 259 2.51 -10.45 -12.18
N LEU A 260 1.57 -10.76 -11.28
CA LEU A 260 1.58 -12.02 -10.51
C LEU A 260 1.33 -13.24 -11.40
N VAL A 261 0.32 -13.19 -12.27
CA VAL A 261 -0.03 -14.30 -13.17
C VAL A 261 1.09 -14.60 -14.15
N CYS A 262 1.72 -13.55 -14.73
CA CYS A 262 2.91 -13.69 -15.56
C CYS A 262 4.08 -14.33 -14.80
N SER A 263 4.15 -14.11 -13.48
CA SER A 263 5.13 -14.73 -12.58
C SER A 263 4.75 -16.14 -12.13
N GLY A 264 3.67 -16.71 -12.66
CA GLY A 264 3.18 -18.05 -12.34
C GLY A 264 2.43 -18.14 -11.00
N ALA A 265 2.02 -17.00 -10.44
CA ALA A 265 1.30 -16.93 -9.17
C ALA A 265 -0.19 -16.70 -9.36
N ARG A 266 -0.99 -17.35 -8.52
CA ARG A 266 -2.42 -17.06 -8.39
C ARG A 266 -2.61 -15.92 -7.38
N PRO A 267 -3.22 -14.78 -7.76
CA PRO A 267 -3.55 -13.71 -6.83
C PRO A 267 -4.37 -14.19 -5.63
N LEU A 268 -4.08 -13.66 -4.43
CA LEU A 268 -4.75 -14.04 -3.18
C LEU A 268 -5.37 -12.86 -2.44
N GLY A 269 -4.70 -11.70 -2.46
CA GLY A 269 -5.15 -10.54 -1.72
C GLY A 269 -4.37 -9.30 -2.11
N ALA A 270 -4.99 -8.15 -1.87
CA ALA A 270 -4.46 -6.84 -2.21
C ALA A 270 -4.36 -5.94 -0.98
N THR A 271 -3.51 -4.92 -1.11
CA THR A 271 -3.43 -3.77 -0.22
C THR A 271 -3.42 -2.52 -1.08
N ASP A 272 -4.10 -1.46 -0.66
CA ASP A 272 -4.14 -0.21 -1.39
C ASP A 272 -3.48 0.94 -0.61
N ASN A 273 -2.82 1.83 -1.33
CA ASN A 273 -2.28 3.07 -0.80
C ASN A 273 -2.82 4.22 -1.64
N LEU A 274 -3.90 4.83 -1.17
CA LEU A 274 -4.66 5.86 -1.85
C LEU A 274 -4.00 7.23 -1.59
N ASN A 275 -3.37 7.81 -2.62
CA ASN A 275 -2.76 9.15 -2.52
C ASN A 275 -3.54 10.13 -3.40
N PHE A 276 -4.21 11.08 -2.75
CA PHE A 276 -5.08 12.06 -3.41
C PHE A 276 -4.89 13.47 -2.84
N GLY A 277 -5.38 14.47 -3.58
CA GLY A 277 -5.36 15.88 -3.17
C GLY A 277 -6.35 16.20 -2.06
N ASN A 278 -6.68 17.49 -1.90
CA ASN A 278 -7.58 17.95 -0.84
C ASN A 278 -9.04 17.47 -1.10
N PRO A 279 -9.63 16.67 -0.18
CA PRO A 279 -11.00 16.14 -0.31
C PRO A 279 -12.10 17.20 -0.15
N HIS A 280 -11.77 18.45 0.20
CA HIS A 280 -12.73 19.56 0.21
C HIS A 280 -13.04 20.09 -1.19
N ASN A 281 -12.20 19.78 -2.18
CA ASN A 281 -12.51 20.11 -3.57
C ASN A 281 -13.40 19.01 -4.17
N PRO A 282 -14.63 19.33 -4.62
CA PRO A 282 -15.56 18.33 -5.16
C PRO A 282 -15.00 17.52 -6.34
N GLU A 283 -14.12 18.11 -7.15
CA GLU A 283 -13.51 17.45 -8.31
C GLU A 283 -12.43 16.44 -7.90
N LEU A 284 -11.61 16.78 -6.91
CA LEU A 284 -10.59 15.86 -6.37
C LEU A 284 -11.23 14.75 -5.54
N PHE A 285 -12.29 15.07 -4.79
CA PHE A 285 -13.04 14.05 -4.06
C PHE A 285 -13.77 13.08 -5.01
N TRP A 286 -14.27 13.58 -6.15
CA TRP A 286 -14.82 12.73 -7.20
C TRP A 286 -13.78 11.76 -7.76
N GLN A 287 -12.55 12.22 -8.03
CA GLN A 287 -11.46 11.34 -8.48
C GLN A 287 -11.19 10.20 -7.47
N LEU A 288 -11.12 10.52 -6.17
CA LEU A 288 -10.97 9.52 -5.11
C LEU A 288 -12.12 8.51 -5.14
N LYS A 289 -13.36 9.00 -5.11
CA LYS A 289 -14.56 8.18 -5.10
C LYS A 289 -14.60 7.20 -6.28
N GLU A 290 -14.34 7.70 -7.48
CA GLU A 290 -14.38 6.90 -8.70
C GLU A 290 -13.22 5.92 -8.81
N SER A 291 -12.02 6.32 -8.35
CA SER A 291 -10.87 5.40 -8.27
C SER A 291 -11.14 4.22 -7.34
N VAL A 292 -11.70 4.50 -6.14
CA VAL A 292 -12.07 3.45 -5.18
C VAL A 292 -13.17 2.55 -5.73
N ARG A 293 -14.15 3.11 -6.44
CA ARG A 293 -15.19 2.34 -7.13
C ARG A 293 -14.60 1.37 -8.17
N GLY A 294 -13.65 1.85 -8.98
CA GLY A 294 -12.95 1.03 -9.98
C GLY A 294 -12.07 -0.05 -9.36
N LEU A 295 -11.33 0.28 -8.30
CA LEU A 295 -10.55 -0.68 -7.52
C LEU A 295 -11.44 -1.80 -6.98
N ALA A 296 -12.55 -1.45 -6.33
CA ALA A 296 -13.47 -2.42 -5.71
C ALA A 296 -14.03 -3.40 -6.73
N GLU A 297 -14.52 -2.92 -7.87
CA GLU A 297 -15.08 -3.77 -8.93
C GLU A 297 -14.02 -4.71 -9.52
N ALA A 298 -12.80 -4.23 -9.76
CA ALA A 298 -11.74 -5.08 -10.26
C ALA A 298 -11.30 -6.14 -9.23
N CYS A 299 -11.20 -5.76 -7.95
CA CYS A 299 -10.91 -6.69 -6.87
C CYS A 299 -11.98 -7.78 -6.74
N GLU A 300 -13.26 -7.42 -6.88
CA GLU A 300 -14.36 -8.38 -6.92
C GLU A 300 -14.26 -9.32 -8.12
N ALA A 301 -13.99 -8.79 -9.31
CA ALA A 301 -13.84 -9.58 -10.52
C ALA A 301 -12.65 -10.57 -10.47
N PHE A 302 -11.54 -10.19 -9.82
CA PHE A 302 -10.37 -11.06 -9.66
C PHE A 302 -10.43 -11.96 -8.41
N GLY A 303 -11.43 -11.78 -7.54
CA GLY A 303 -11.51 -12.51 -6.27
C GLY A 303 -10.35 -12.18 -5.32
N THR A 304 -9.86 -10.94 -5.36
CA THR A 304 -8.71 -10.47 -4.56
C THR A 304 -9.17 -9.46 -3.51
N PRO A 305 -9.47 -9.88 -2.27
CA PRO A 305 -9.91 -8.97 -1.22
C PRO A 305 -8.81 -7.97 -0.85
N VAL A 306 -9.20 -6.73 -0.55
CA VAL A 306 -8.30 -5.74 0.05
C VAL A 306 -8.22 -6.02 1.56
N THR A 307 -7.06 -6.49 2.03
CA THR A 307 -6.86 -6.93 3.42
C THR A 307 -6.36 -5.82 4.36
N GLY A 308 -6.01 -4.67 3.80
CA GLY A 308 -5.50 -3.51 4.51
C GLY A 308 -5.10 -2.43 3.52
N GLY A 309 -4.76 -1.25 4.03
CA GLY A 309 -4.37 -0.15 3.18
C GLY A 309 -4.02 1.12 3.93
N ASN A 310 -3.74 2.18 3.19
CA ASN A 310 -3.48 3.51 3.70
C ASN A 310 -4.15 4.57 2.82
N VAL A 311 -4.59 5.66 3.44
CA VAL A 311 -5.17 6.80 2.73
C VAL A 311 -4.38 8.06 3.09
N SER A 312 -3.70 8.62 2.10
CA SER A 312 -3.00 9.89 2.16
C SER A 312 -3.79 10.94 1.38
N LEU A 313 -4.30 11.94 2.08
CA LEU A 313 -5.07 13.05 1.50
C LEU A 313 -4.27 14.36 1.61
N TYR A 314 -4.76 15.40 0.95
CA TYR A 314 -4.11 16.73 0.95
C TYR A 314 -2.73 16.75 0.27
N ASN A 315 -2.46 15.78 -0.62
CA ASN A 315 -1.24 15.76 -1.44
C ASN A 315 -1.32 16.80 -2.55
N GLN A 316 -0.99 18.04 -2.19
CA GLN A 316 -1.01 19.17 -3.12
C GLN A 316 -0.03 20.25 -2.68
N ASN A 317 0.40 21.06 -3.64
CA ASN A 317 1.20 22.25 -3.40
C ASN A 317 0.55 23.45 -4.12
N PRO A 318 1.13 24.67 -4.05
CA PRO A 318 0.56 25.83 -4.74
C PRO A 318 0.40 25.67 -6.27
N ALA A 319 1.11 24.74 -6.91
CA ALA A 319 0.98 24.45 -8.33
C ALA A 319 -0.18 23.50 -8.67
N GLY A 320 -0.72 22.79 -7.67
CA GLY A 320 -1.86 21.89 -7.83
C GLY A 320 -1.77 20.62 -7.00
N ALA A 321 -2.80 19.79 -7.12
CA ALA A 321 -2.81 18.43 -6.58
C ALA A 321 -1.92 17.50 -7.42
N ILE A 322 -1.46 16.42 -6.78
CA ILE A 322 -0.85 15.29 -7.51
C ILE A 322 -1.85 14.65 -8.46
N ASP A 323 -1.34 13.88 -9.42
CA ASP A 323 -2.18 12.94 -10.16
C ASP A 323 -2.77 11.90 -9.17
N PRO A 324 -4.04 11.50 -9.31
CA PRO A 324 -4.65 10.51 -8.44
C PRO A 324 -3.87 9.20 -8.51
N THR A 325 -3.40 8.73 -7.35
CA THR A 325 -2.45 7.61 -7.27
C THR A 325 -2.96 6.55 -6.28
N PRO A 326 -3.93 5.71 -6.70
CA PRO A 326 -4.43 4.57 -5.95
C PRO A 326 -3.50 3.35 -6.12
N THR A 327 -2.32 3.38 -5.51
CA THR A 327 -1.34 2.30 -5.66
C THR A 327 -1.85 0.99 -5.07
N VAL A 328 -1.74 -0.11 -5.83
CA VAL A 328 -2.14 -1.44 -5.37
C VAL A 328 -0.91 -2.33 -5.22
N GLY A 329 -0.71 -2.85 -4.03
CA GLY A 329 0.16 -4.00 -3.79
C GLY A 329 -0.66 -5.28 -3.80
N MET A 330 -0.17 -6.34 -4.45
CA MET A 330 -0.87 -7.62 -4.51
C MET A 330 0.07 -8.77 -4.18
N VAL A 331 -0.44 -9.76 -3.46
CA VAL A 331 0.28 -10.99 -3.12
C VAL A 331 -0.43 -12.18 -3.74
N GLY A 332 0.36 -13.11 -4.28
CA GLY A 332 -0.11 -14.36 -4.85
C GLY A 332 0.72 -15.56 -4.41
N LEU A 333 0.15 -16.75 -4.58
CA LEU A 333 0.83 -18.03 -4.32
C LEU A 333 1.22 -18.68 -5.65
N VAL A 334 2.49 -19.06 -5.76
CA VAL A 334 2.96 -19.91 -6.86
C VAL A 334 2.74 -21.37 -6.46
N GLU A 335 1.85 -22.05 -7.18
CA GLU A 335 1.43 -23.41 -6.82
C GLU A 335 2.49 -24.48 -7.11
N LYS A 336 3.35 -24.26 -8.12
CA LYS A 336 4.40 -25.21 -8.52
C LYS A 336 5.70 -24.47 -8.77
N ARG A 337 6.81 -24.91 -8.16
CA ARG A 337 8.13 -24.29 -8.38
C ARG A 337 8.55 -24.25 -9.86
N ASN A 338 8.18 -25.27 -10.64
CA ASN A 338 8.58 -25.38 -12.04
C ASN A 338 7.86 -24.39 -12.97
N THR A 339 6.86 -23.64 -12.48
CA THR A 339 6.16 -22.61 -13.25
C THR A 339 6.77 -21.22 -13.06
N LEU A 340 7.84 -21.09 -12.26
CA LEU A 340 8.54 -19.83 -12.11
C LEU A 340 9.20 -19.44 -13.44
N PRO A 341 8.83 -18.29 -14.03
CA PRO A 341 9.48 -17.82 -15.24
C PRO A 341 10.92 -17.41 -14.93
N THR A 342 11.76 -17.47 -15.97
CA THR A 342 13.08 -16.82 -15.96
C THR A 342 12.98 -15.50 -16.70
N ASN A 343 13.69 -14.49 -16.22
CA ASN A 343 13.78 -13.21 -16.92
C ASN A 343 14.44 -13.42 -18.30
N GLY A 344 13.71 -13.07 -19.35
CA GLY A 344 14.17 -13.14 -20.74
C GLY A 344 13.67 -14.34 -21.54
N LEU A 345 13.57 -14.15 -22.85
CA LEU A 345 13.31 -15.22 -23.80
C LEU A 345 14.41 -16.28 -23.67
N ARG A 346 14.04 -17.51 -23.29
CA ARG A 346 14.94 -18.65 -23.48
C ARG A 346 14.98 -18.94 -24.98
N MET A 347 16.12 -18.64 -25.60
CA MET A 347 16.40 -19.01 -26.98
C MET A 347 16.50 -20.55 -27.06
N LYS A 348 15.36 -21.24 -27.14
CA LYS A 348 15.30 -22.58 -27.74
C LYS A 348 15.34 -22.41 -29.25
N GLU A 349 15.75 -23.44 -29.98
CA GLU A 349 16.00 -23.41 -31.43
C GLU A 349 14.80 -22.93 -32.27
N THR A 350 13.58 -22.90 -31.71
CA THR A 350 12.41 -22.21 -32.27
C THR A 350 11.50 -21.66 -31.15
N PRO A 351 11.64 -20.40 -30.72
CA PRO A 351 10.71 -19.79 -29.77
C PRO A 351 9.47 -19.28 -30.54
N SER A 352 8.27 -19.77 -30.19
CA SER A 352 7.01 -19.18 -30.66
C SER A 352 6.50 -18.17 -29.62
N SER A 353 6.40 -16.89 -29.99
CA SER A 353 5.76 -15.86 -29.16
C SER A 353 4.28 -15.73 -29.54
N CYS A 354 3.40 -15.86 -28.55
CA CYS A 354 1.96 -15.68 -28.74
C CYS A 354 1.51 -14.44 -27.96
N LEU A 355 0.74 -13.57 -28.60
CA LEU A 355 0.09 -12.41 -27.97
C LEU A 355 -1.38 -12.74 -27.73
N ALA A 356 -1.82 -12.65 -26.47
CA ALA A 356 -3.22 -12.86 -26.12
C ALA A 356 -4.04 -11.57 -26.37
N LYS A 357 -4.83 -11.55 -27.47
CA LYS A 357 -5.95 -10.63 -27.86
C LYS A 357 -5.74 -9.74 -29.11
N ARG A 358 -6.89 -9.38 -29.69
CA ARG A 358 -7.14 -8.42 -30.80
C ARG A 358 -6.78 -7.00 -30.35
N TRP A 359 -5.95 -6.31 -31.12
CA TRP A 359 -5.42 -4.98 -30.82
C TRP A 359 -6.51 -3.90 -30.80
N MET A 360 -6.93 -3.48 -29.62
CA MET A 360 -7.49 -2.13 -29.43
C MET A 360 -6.37 -1.29 -28.81
N VAL A 361 -5.51 -0.72 -29.65
CA VAL A 361 -4.42 0.15 -29.20
C VAL A 361 -4.99 1.53 -28.92
N THR A 362 -5.19 1.84 -27.65
CA THR A 362 -5.47 3.21 -27.25
C THR A 362 -4.15 3.91 -26.97
N ILE A 363 -3.78 4.89 -27.81
CA ILE A 363 -2.54 5.68 -27.63
C ILE A 363 -2.66 6.62 -26.41
N ARG A 364 -3.89 6.93 -25.98
CA ARG A 364 -4.17 7.79 -24.82
C ARG A 364 -3.43 7.26 -23.59
N CYS A 365 -2.64 8.14 -22.98
CA CYS A 365 -1.85 7.81 -21.78
C CYS A 365 -0.84 6.66 -21.90
N SER A 366 -0.44 6.31 -23.13
CA SER A 366 0.84 5.66 -23.33
C SER A 366 1.98 6.60 -22.88
N ALA A 367 3.11 6.04 -22.44
CA ALA A 367 4.30 6.85 -22.16
C ALA A 367 4.76 7.67 -23.39
N TRP A 368 4.35 7.27 -24.59
CA TRP A 368 4.50 8.04 -25.81
C TRP A 368 3.65 9.32 -25.83
N ALA A 369 2.38 9.27 -25.43
CA ALA A 369 1.50 10.45 -25.36
C ALA A 369 1.95 11.46 -24.29
N ALA A 370 2.40 10.99 -23.12
CA ALA A 370 2.87 11.86 -22.02
C ALA A 370 4.01 12.80 -22.46
N ARG A 371 4.91 12.33 -23.33
CA ARG A 371 6.07 13.12 -23.79
C ARG A 371 5.72 14.17 -24.87
N ARG A 372 4.68 13.95 -25.69
CA ARG A 372 4.23 14.94 -26.67
C ARG A 372 3.50 16.11 -25.98
N CYS A 373 2.69 15.84 -24.95
CA CYS A 373 2.05 16.88 -24.15
C CYS A 373 3.04 17.70 -23.30
N CYS A 374 4.20 17.15 -22.93
CA CYS A 374 5.23 17.88 -22.17
C CYS A 374 6.07 18.86 -23.02
N LYS A 375 6.06 18.76 -24.35
CA LYS A 375 6.77 19.71 -25.24
C LYS A 375 6.00 21.00 -25.50
N SER A 376 4.69 21.03 -25.26
CA SER A 376 3.97 22.28 -25.15
C SER A 376 4.17 22.79 -23.72
N SER A 377 5.08 23.76 -23.60
CA SER A 377 5.46 24.44 -22.37
C SER A 377 4.25 24.84 -21.51
N THR A 378 4.55 25.16 -20.25
CA THR A 378 3.72 25.83 -19.21
C THR A 378 2.76 26.93 -19.70
N ALA A 379 2.87 27.42 -20.93
CA ALA A 379 1.90 28.30 -21.61
C ALA A 379 0.63 27.58 -22.13
N SER A 380 0.71 26.30 -22.49
CA SER A 380 -0.41 25.54 -23.09
C SER A 380 -1.46 25.07 -22.07
N ARG A 381 -1.13 25.04 -20.77
CA ARG A 381 -2.15 24.90 -19.69
C ARG A 381 -2.97 26.17 -19.47
N ARG A 382 -2.50 27.36 -19.92
CA ARG A 382 -3.20 28.65 -19.75
C ARG A 382 -3.95 29.14 -20.99
N ALA A 383 -3.60 28.67 -22.20
CA ALA A 383 -4.15 29.22 -23.44
C ALA A 383 -5.55 28.69 -23.84
N LEU A 384 -6.04 27.58 -23.27
CA LEU A 384 -7.36 27.00 -23.57
C LEU A 384 -8.52 27.61 -22.76
N ARG A 385 -8.45 28.91 -22.42
CA ARG A 385 -9.50 29.65 -21.69
C ARG A 385 -10.38 30.55 -22.56
N ARG A 386 -10.16 30.64 -23.87
CA ARG A 386 -10.94 31.54 -24.73
C ARG A 386 -11.21 30.93 -26.10
N ARG A 387 -12.38 30.32 -26.23
CA ARG A 387 -13.39 30.52 -27.30
C ARG A 387 -14.29 29.29 -27.37
N ALA A 388 -15.46 29.43 -26.77
CA ALA A 388 -16.61 28.61 -27.10
C ALA A 388 -17.16 29.08 -28.46
N THR A 389 -17.66 28.17 -29.29
CA THR A 389 -19.10 28.10 -29.59
C THR A 389 -19.43 27.03 -30.65
N TRP A 390 -20.67 26.49 -30.56
CA TRP A 390 -21.50 25.81 -31.59
C TRP A 390 -21.39 24.27 -31.80
N PRO A 391 -22.49 23.57 -32.20
CA PRO A 391 -23.10 22.53 -31.38
C PRO A 391 -23.48 21.20 -32.08
N ARG A 392 -23.84 20.23 -31.21
CA ARG A 392 -24.90 19.18 -31.31
C ARG A 392 -24.76 17.97 -32.28
N ARG A 393 -24.84 16.81 -31.59
CA ARG A 393 -25.51 15.52 -31.90
C ARG A 393 -24.80 14.52 -32.83
N ALA A 394 -24.52 13.34 -32.27
CA ALA A 394 -25.28 12.11 -32.56
C ALA A 394 -24.99 11.02 -31.49
N ARG A 395 -26.04 10.33 -31.04
CA ARG A 395 -25.95 9.10 -30.24
C ARG A 395 -25.72 7.92 -31.18
N CYS A 396 -24.92 6.94 -30.77
CA CYS A 396 -25.01 5.60 -31.35
C CYS A 396 -24.85 4.52 -30.27
N THR A 397 -25.86 3.67 -30.21
CA THR A 397 -26.07 2.49 -29.36
C THR A 397 -25.14 1.33 -29.76
N MET A 398 -24.56 0.63 -28.77
CA MET A 398 -23.90 -0.67 -28.97
C MET A 398 -24.91 -1.81 -28.87
N ARG A 399 -24.84 -2.77 -29.81
CA ARG A 399 -25.39 -4.12 -29.68
C ARG A 399 -24.23 -5.09 -29.42
N CYS A 400 -24.39 -5.94 -28.40
CA CYS A 400 -23.54 -7.10 -28.17
C CYS A 400 -23.86 -8.20 -29.17
N LEU A 401 -22.84 -8.92 -29.62
CA LEU A 401 -22.99 -10.28 -30.13
C LEU A 401 -21.91 -11.16 -29.48
N ALA A 402 -22.35 -12.41 -29.25
CA ALA A 402 -21.85 -13.45 -28.36
C ALA A 402 -20.35 -13.76 -28.40
#